data_AF-A0A7Y8EVF0-F1
#
_entry.id   AF-A0A7Y8EVF0-F1
#
_cell.length_a   1.000
_cell.length_b   1.000
_cell.length_c   1.000
_cell.angle_alpha   90.00
_cell.angle_beta   90.00
_cell.angle_gamma   90.00
#
_symmetry.space_group_name_H-M   'P 1'
#
loop_
_entity.id
_entity.type
_entity.pdbx_description
1 polymer ?
#
loop_
_entity_poly.entity_id
_entity_poly.type
_entity_poly.pdbx_seq_one_letter_code
_entity_poly.pdbx_strand_id
1 'polypeptide(L)' 'MQQVVCALERRMLHKSMTTYADHRVWQDVYLIKIYGTEIYIKVIDRPGGGPPVISFKEKTL' A
#
# COMPACT_ATOMS: atom_id res chain seq x y z
N MET A 1 -6.13 -10.88 -5.89
CA MET A 1 -5.54 -9.60 -5.42
C MET A 1 -6.58 -8.50 -5.17
N GLN A 2 -7.54 -8.23 -6.07
CA GLN A 2 -8.55 -7.17 -5.85
C GLN A 2 -9.32 -7.31 -4.53
N GLN A 3 -9.82 -8.50 -4.19
CA GLN A 3 -10.52 -8.74 -2.92
C GLN A 3 -9.67 -8.40 -1.69
N VAL A 4 -8.35 -8.65 -1.75
CA VAL A 4 -7.41 -8.33 -0.69
C VAL A 4 -7.30 -6.81 -0.50
N VAL A 5 -7.21 -6.06 -1.61
CA VAL A 5 -7.18 -4.60 -1.58
C VAL A 5 -8.50 -4.03 -1.04
N CYS A 6 -9.63 -4.56 -1.48
CA CYS A 6 -10.95 -4.13 -0.99
C CYS A 6 -11.21 -4.48 0.48
N ALA A 7 -10.46 -5.45 1.03
CA ALA A 7 -10.54 -5.85 2.43
C ALA A 7 -9.48 -5.16 3.32
N LEU A 8 -8.74 -4.18 2.80
CA LEU A 8 -7.78 -3.42 3.60
C LEU A 8 -8.49 -2.65 4.71
N GLU A 9 -7.94 -2.75 5.92
CA GLU A 9 -8.49 -2.08 7.09
C GLU A 9 -7.46 -1.14 7.71
N ARG A 10 -7.93 -0.12 8.43
CA ARG A 10 -7.07 0.89 9.06
C ARG A 10 -6.03 0.28 10.01
N ARG A 11 -6.35 -0.83 10.69
CA ARG A 11 -5.39 -1.55 11.57
C ARG A 11 -4.21 -2.18 10.83
N MET A 12 -4.34 -2.36 9.51
CA MET A 12 -3.30 -2.94 8.66
C MET A 12 -2.35 -1.87 8.12
N LEU A 13 -2.65 -0.59 8.33
CA LEU A 13 -1.77 0.51 7.92
C LEU A 13 -0.46 0.42 8.71
N HIS A 14 0.61 0.09 8.01
CA HIS A 14 1.94 0.01 8.60
C HIS A 14 2.58 1.40 8.71
N LYS A 15 2.48 2.21 7.64
CA LYS A 15 2.89 3.61 7.62
C LYS A 15 2.34 4.32 6.38
N SER A 16 2.26 5.65 6.44
CA SER A 16 2.09 6.51 5.28
C SER A 16 3.41 7.24 5.01
N MET A 17 3.82 7.34 3.75
CA MET A 17 5.11 7.95 3.39
C MET A 17 5.06 8.66 2.04
N THR A 18 5.99 9.58 1.84
CA THR A 18 6.26 10.23 0.55
C THR A 18 7.67 9.86 0.09
N THR A 19 8.13 10.43 -1.04
CA THR A 19 9.50 10.24 -1.53
C THR A 19 10.21 11.57 -1.66
N TYR A 20 11.55 11.56 -1.72
CA TYR A 20 12.31 12.79 -1.97
C TYR A 20 12.03 13.40 -3.35
N ALA A 21 11.81 12.54 -4.36
CA ALA A 21 11.51 12.96 -5.73
C ALA A 21 10.19 13.74 -5.82
N ASP A 22 9.18 13.33 -5.05
CA ASP A 22 7.93 14.07 -4.91
C ASP A 22 7.34 13.85 -3.50
N HIS A 23 7.34 14.93 -2.71
CA HIS A 23 6.84 14.96 -1.34
C HIS A 23 5.34 15.24 -1.25
N ARG A 24 4.66 15.48 -2.38
CA ARG A 24 3.21 15.72 -2.45
C ARG A 24 2.42 14.44 -2.71
N VAL A 25 3.09 13.42 -3.24
CA VAL A 25 2.50 12.11 -3.52
C VAL A 25 2.63 11.23 -2.29
N TRP A 26 1.49 10.94 -1.66
CA TRP A 26 1.41 10.06 -0.50
C TRP A 26 1.24 8.60 -0.92
N GLN A 27 1.88 7.72 -0.16
CA GLN A 27 1.85 6.27 -0.33
C GLN A 27 1.50 5.63 1.01
N ASP A 28 0.31 5.06 1.09
CA ASP A 28 -0.11 4.26 2.23
C ASP A 28 0.42 2.83 2.07
N VAL A 29 1.21 2.40 3.03
CA VAL A 29 1.79 1.06 3.07
C VAL A 29 1.02 0.24 4.09
N TYR A 30 0.31 -0.76 3.63
CA TYR A 30 -0.37 -1.75 4.45
C TYR A 30 0.49 -2.99 4.59
N LEU A 31 0.48 -3.61 5.77
CA LEU A 31 1.09 -4.90 6.02
C LEU A 31 -0.02 -5.91 6.34
N ILE A 32 -0.08 -6.96 5.53
CA ILE A 32 -1.06 -8.03 5.72
C ILE A 32 -0.36 -9.39 5.76
N LYS A 33 -1.02 -10.35 6.40
CA LYS A 33 -0.63 -11.76 6.43
C LYS A 33 -1.64 -12.56 5.65
N ILE A 34 -1.20 -13.23 4.59
CA ILE A 34 -2.03 -14.15 3.81
C ILE A 34 -1.24 -15.44 3.61
N TYR A 35 -1.86 -16.58 3.93
CA TYR A 35 -1.28 -17.92 3.75
C TYR A 35 0.13 -18.09 4.36
N GLY A 36 0.42 -17.42 5.48
CA GLY A 36 1.72 -17.48 6.15
C GLY A 36 2.77 -16.52 5.58
N THR A 37 2.48 -15.79 4.50
CA THR A 37 3.35 -14.77 3.92
C THR A 37 2.93 -13.38 4.36
N GLU A 38 3.91 -12.56 4.76
CA GLU A 38 3.72 -11.13 4.99
C GLU A 38 3.89 -10.37 3.67
N ILE A 39 2.89 -9.56 3.30
CA ILE A 39 2.88 -8.79 2.07
C ILE A 39 2.69 -7.32 2.41
N TYR A 40 3.56 -6.47 1.88
CA TYR A 40 3.36 -5.04 1.85
C TYR A 40 2.56 -4.64 0.62
N ILE A 41 1.45 -3.94 0.84
CA ILE A 41 0.65 -3.33 -0.22
C ILE A 41 0.84 -1.83 -0.14
N LYS A 42 1.32 -1.21 -1.21
CA LYS A 42 1.43 0.24 -1.34
C LYS A 42 0.27 0.76 -2.18
N VAL A 43 -0.53 1.66 -1.61
CA VAL A 43 -1.56 2.41 -2.30
C VAL A 43 -1.05 3.83 -2.48
N ILE A 44 -0.85 4.25 -3.73
CA ILE A 44 -0.30 5.54 -4.08
C ILE A 44 -1.44 6.42 -4.55
N ASP A 45 -1.67 7.51 -3.82
CA ASP A 45 -2.63 8.52 -4.23
C ASP A 45 -2.08 9.32 -5.41
N ARG A 46 -2.93 9.64 -6.38
CA ARG A 46 -2.54 10.42 -7.56
C ARG A 46 -3.13 11.82 -7.44
N PRO A 47 -2.31 12.84 -7.09
CA PRO A 47 -2.78 14.21 -7.10
C PRO A 47 -3.24 14.56 -8.52
N GLY A 48 -4.53 14.88 -8.66
CA GLY A 48 -5.19 15.08 -9.96
C GLY A 48 -6.42 14.19 -10.21
N GLY A 49 -6.80 13.32 -9.28
CA GLY A 49 -8.09 12.60 -9.30
C GLY A 49 -8.12 11.34 -10.17
N GLY A 50 -6.96 10.81 -10.55
CA GLY A 50 -6.86 9.51 -11.21
C GLY A 50 -7.02 8.32 -10.25
N PRO A 51 -7.23 7.09 -10.75
CA PRO A 51 -7.26 5.91 -9.92
C PRO A 51 -5.91 5.71 -9.20
N PRO A 52 -5.93 5.17 -7.97
CA PRO A 52 -4.71 4.93 -7.21
C PRO A 52 -3.85 3.86 -7.88
N VAL A 53 -2.53 3.95 -7.70
CA VAL A 53 -1.61 2.88 -8.12
C VAL A 53 -1.41 1.93 -6.96
N ILE A 54 -1.53 0.63 -7.22
CA ILE A 54 -1.34 -0.40 -6.22
C ILE A 54 -0.10 -1.21 -6.57
N SER A 55 0.83 -1.33 -5.62
CA SER A 55 2.04 -2.14 -5.77
C SER A 55 2.14 -3.15 -4.62
N PHE A 56 2.66 -4.34 -4.92
CA PHE A 56 2.82 -5.43 -3.96
C PHE A 56 4.31 -5.70 -3.76
N LYS A 57 4.73 -5.85 -2.51
CA LYS A 57 6.07 -6.30 -2.15
C LYS A 57 5.96 -7.41 -1.13
N GLU A 58 6.40 -8.61 -1.50
CA GLU A 58 6.55 -9.70 -0.56
C GLU A 58 7.61 -9.34 0.50
N LYS A 59 7.34 -9.68 1.75
CA LYS A 59 8.34 -9.62 2.81
C LYS A 59 9.06 -10.97 2.85
N THR A 60 10.15 -11.07 2.10
CA THR A 60 11.11 -12.16 2.27
C THR A 60 11.76 -12.02 3.65
N LEU A 61 11.86 -13.14 4.37
CA LEU A 61 12.59 -13.24 5.65
C LEU A 61 14.08 -12.95 5.45
#